data_AF-V9ENR0-F1
#
_entry.id   AF-V9ENR0-F1
#
_cell.length_a   1.000
_cell.length_b   1.000
_cell.length_c   1.000
_cell.angle_alpha   90.00
_cell.angle_beta   90.00
_cell.angle_gamma   90.00
#
_symmetry.space_group_name_H-M   'P 1'
#
loop_
_entity.id
_entity.type
_entity.pdbx_description
1 polymer ?
#
loop_
_entity_poly.entity_id
_entity_poly.type
_entity_poly.pdbx_seq_one_letter_code
_entity_poly.pdbx_strand_id
1 'polypeptide(L)'
;MEIEKMPEGGWPVNTLSWTCPCRYWMKFAACIHTLLAKHVCGVHAMDKRERLVYRGLHKRQGAYGGGLPGRPCFNASALQIE
;
A
#
# COMPACT_ATOMS: atom_id res chain seq x y z
N MET A 1 -20.37 4.16 3.59
CA MET A 1 -19.68 5.47 3.60
C MET A 1 -18.86 5.74 2.34
N GLU A 2 -18.00 4.83 1.87
CA GLU A 2 -17.23 5.05 0.62
C GLU A 2 -17.98 4.62 -0.65
N ILE A 3 -18.75 3.52 -0.55
CA ILE A 3 -19.52 2.92 -1.66
C ILE A 3 -20.97 3.45 -1.70
N GLU A 4 -21.41 4.09 -0.61
CA GLU A 4 -22.77 4.60 -0.48
C GLU A 4 -22.98 5.79 -1.43
N LYS A 5 -23.94 5.66 -2.36
CA LYS A 5 -24.17 6.61 -3.48
C LYS A 5 -23.01 6.70 -4.47
N MET A 6 -22.16 5.69 -4.55
CA MET A 6 -21.13 5.66 -5.57
C MET A 6 -21.80 5.55 -6.96
N PRO A 7 -21.44 6.43 -7.92
CA PRO A 7 -21.92 6.32 -9.28
C PRO A 7 -21.50 4.98 -9.88
N GLU A 8 -22.23 4.49 -10.89
CA GLU A 8 -21.94 3.21 -11.55
C GLU A 8 -20.51 3.14 -12.12
N GLY A 9 -19.97 4.28 -12.56
CA GLY A 9 -18.58 4.43 -13.03
C GLY A 9 -17.56 4.84 -11.96
N GLY A 10 -17.94 4.90 -10.68
CA GLY A 10 -17.09 5.40 -9.59
C GLY A 10 -17.06 6.93 -9.46
N TRP A 11 -16.18 7.44 -8.59
CA TRP A 11 -16.06 8.89 -8.35
C TRP A 11 -15.07 9.55 -9.32
N PRO A 12 -15.47 10.64 -10.02
CA PRO A 12 -14.54 11.40 -10.85
C PRO A 12 -13.55 12.15 -9.96
N VAL A 13 -12.29 11.74 -10.00
CA VAL A 13 -11.20 12.41 -9.27
C VAL A 13 -10.63 13.52 -10.15
N ASN A 14 -10.50 14.73 -9.60
CA ASN A 14 -9.77 15.80 -10.26
C ASN A 14 -8.27 15.57 -10.06
N THR A 15 -7.55 15.22 -11.12
CA THR A 15 -6.11 14.92 -11.08
C THR A 15 -5.22 16.17 -11.10
N LEU A 16 -5.77 17.35 -11.42
CA LEU A 16 -5.04 18.62 -11.36
C LEU A 16 -4.98 19.13 -9.92
N SER A 17 -6.11 19.14 -9.22
CA SER A 17 -6.21 19.60 -7.83
C SER A 17 -6.16 18.47 -6.79
N TRP A 18 -6.09 17.22 -7.24
CA TRP A 18 -6.11 16.00 -6.41
C TRP A 18 -7.31 15.92 -5.47
N THR A 19 -8.49 16.34 -5.91
CA THR A 19 -9.71 16.33 -5.09
C THR A 19 -10.69 15.24 -5.54
N CYS A 20 -11.52 14.78 -4.60
CA CYS A 20 -12.57 13.80 -4.88
C CYS A 20 -13.90 14.27 -4.26
N PRO A 21 -15.04 14.11 -4.97
CA PRO A 21 -16.35 14.49 -4.45
C PRO A 21 -16.91 13.50 -3.40
N CYS A 22 -16.19 12.42 -3.08
CA CYS A 22 -16.66 11.45 -2.08
C CYS A 22 -16.72 12.08 -0.67
N ARG A 23 -17.64 11.59 0.17
CA ARG A 23 -17.83 12.06 1.55
C ARG A 23 -16.58 11.94 2.40
N TYR A 24 -15.74 10.94 2.12
CA TYR A 24 -14.50 10.71 2.85
C TYR A 24 -13.49 11.84 2.61
N TRP A 25 -13.34 12.27 1.36
CA TRP A 25 -12.50 13.42 1.00
C TRP A 25 -13.01 14.72 1.61
N MET A 26 -14.33 14.96 1.61
CA MET A 26 -14.89 16.16 2.27
C MET A 26 -14.57 16.22 3.77
N LYS A 27 -14.49 15.06 4.44
CA LYS A 27 -14.24 14.98 5.88
C LYS A 27 -12.75 15.04 6.24
N PHE A 28 -11.90 14.40 5.44
CA PHE A 28 -10.49 14.15 5.81
C PHE A 28 -9.48 14.75 4.83
N ALA A 29 -9.92 15.33 3.72
CA ALA A 29 -9.06 15.77 2.61
C ALA A 29 -8.09 14.67 2.12
N ALA A 30 -8.51 13.41 2.25
CA ALA A 30 -7.83 12.20 1.82
C ALA A 30 -8.91 11.16 1.49
N CYS A 31 -8.74 10.32 0.46
CA CYS A 31 -9.61 9.16 0.21
C CYS A 31 -8.93 8.13 -0.70
N ILE A 32 -9.45 6.89 -0.71
CA ILE A 32 -8.90 5.80 -1.52
C ILE A 32 -8.90 6.12 -3.02
N HIS A 33 -9.90 6.86 -3.53
CA HIS A 33 -9.99 7.23 -4.94
C HIS A 33 -8.83 8.16 -5.35
N THR A 34 -8.52 9.17 -4.54
CA THR A 34 -7.37 10.07 -4.81
C THR A 34 -6.05 9.33 -4.70
N LEU A 35 -5.91 8.39 -3.77
CA LEU A 35 -4.71 7.56 -3.61
C LEU A 35 -4.50 6.65 -4.83
N LEU A 36 -5.57 6.01 -5.29
CA LEU A 36 -5.56 5.18 -6.49
C LEU A 36 -5.24 6.00 -7.73
N ALA A 37 -5.88 7.16 -7.90
CA ALA A 37 -5.60 8.07 -9.02
C ALA A 37 -4.13 8.53 -9.03
N LYS A 38 -3.58 8.91 -7.87
CA LYS A 38 -2.15 9.25 -7.74
C LYS A 38 -1.25 8.08 -8.11
N HIS A 39 -1.62 6.86 -7.73
CA HIS A 39 -0.86 5.65 -8.08
C HIS A 39 -0.89 5.37 -9.58
N VAL A 40 -2.07 5.39 -10.21
CA VAL A 40 -2.24 5.16 -11.65
C VAL A 40 -1.54 6.23 -12.48
N CYS A 41 -1.60 7.49 -12.04
CA CYS A 41 -0.91 8.60 -12.71
C CYS A 41 0.61 8.64 -12.44
N GLY A 42 1.16 7.69 -11.67
CA GLY A 42 2.59 7.67 -11.33
C GLY A 42 3.07 8.84 -10.46
N VAL A 43 2.14 9.66 -9.94
CA VAL A 43 2.45 10.77 -9.03
C VAL A 43 2.81 10.25 -7.63
N HIS A 44 2.28 9.09 -7.29
CA HIS A 44 2.77 8.32 -6.15
C HIS A 44 3.97 7.48 -6.58
N ALA A 45 5.17 7.98 -6.28
CA ALA A 45 6.38 7.17 -6.27
C ALA A 45 6.32 6.22 -5.07
N MET A 46 5.59 5.11 -5.22
CA MET A 46 5.73 3.93 -4.36
C MET A 46 6.96 3.11 -4.79
N ASP A 47 7.97 3.75 -5.39
CA ASP A 47 9.12 3.09 -6.02
C ASP A 47 9.90 2.21 -5.05
N LYS A 48 9.76 2.44 -3.75
CA LYS A 48 10.35 1.60 -2.71
C LYS A 48 9.35 1.47 -1.58
N ARG A 49 8.68 0.32 -1.48
CA ARG A 49 8.18 -0.13 -0.18
C ARG A 49 9.41 -0.20 0.72
N GLU A 50 9.53 0.75 1.64
CA GLU A 50 10.72 0.88 2.46
C GLU A 50 10.98 -0.48 3.11
N ARG A 51 12.14 -1.09 2.82
CA ARG A 51 12.45 -2.42 3.31
C ARG A 51 12.46 -2.35 4.82
N LEU A 52 11.47 -2.96 5.46
CA LEU A 52 11.45 -3.15 6.90
C LEU A 52 12.69 -3.96 7.29
N VAL A 53 13.70 -3.26 7.81
CA VAL A 53 14.92 -3.87 8.33
C VAL A 53 14.75 -4.10 9.82
N TYR A 54 15.03 -5.32 10.27
CA TYR A 54 15.13 -5.61 11.69
C TYR A 54 16.28 -4.78 12.29
N ARG A 55 15.96 -3.91 13.26
CA ARG A 55 16.92 -3.03 13.95
C ARG A 55 17.38 -3.57 15.31
N GLY A 56 16.99 -4.80 15.67
CA GLY A 56 17.38 -5.37 16.96
C GLY A 56 18.88 -5.65 17.06
N LEU A 57 19.35 -5.80 18.30
CA LEU A 57 20.77 -5.87 18.68
C LEU A 57 21.56 -7.00 17.98
N HIS A 58 20.87 -8.00 17.45
CA HIS A 58 21.45 -9.21 16.87
C HIS A 58 21.90 -9.10 15.40
N LYS A 59 22.23 -7.89 14.93
CA LYS A 59 22.58 -7.62 13.52
C LYS A 59 23.97 -8.11 13.09
N ARG A 60 24.82 -8.55 14.03
CA ARG A 60 26.23 -8.89 13.78
C ARG A 60 26.52 -10.39 13.57
N GLN A 61 25.53 -11.27 13.71
CA GLN A 61 25.72 -12.68 13.43
C GLN A 61 25.22 -12.96 12.02
N GLY A 62 26.11 -12.75 11.05
CA GLY A 62 25.92 -13.25 9.70
C GLY A 62 25.64 -14.76 9.73
N ALA A 63 24.79 -15.20 8.81
CA ALA A 63 24.56 -16.61 8.49
C ALA A 63 24.04 -17.50 9.64
N TYR A 64 22.84 -17.23 10.16
CA TYR A 64 22.03 -18.33 10.69
C TYR A 64 21.36 -19.04 9.51
N GLY A 65 22.07 -20.03 8.96
CA GLY A 65 21.61 -20.95 7.90
C GLY A 65 20.56 -21.95 8.40
N GLY A 66 19.56 -21.46 9.13
CA GLY A 66 18.49 -22.28 9.69
C GLY A 66 17.38 -21.35 10.15
N GLY A 67 16.37 -21.18 9.29
CA GLY A 67 15.14 -20.51 9.69
C GLY A 67 14.54 -21.23 10.91
N LEU A 68 14.07 -20.46 11.88
CA LEU A 68 13.18 -20.99 12.91
C LEU A 68 12.04 -21.75 12.22
N PRO A 69 11.67 -22.94 12.71
CA PRO A 69 10.64 -23.75 12.06
C PRO A 69 9.36 -22.93 11.89
N GLY A 70 8.84 -22.89 10.66
CA GLY A 70 7.59 -22.21 10.32
C GLY A 70 7.70 -20.79 9.78
N ARG A 71 8.91 -20.19 9.69
CA ARG A 71 9.07 -18.86 9.06
C ARG A 71 9.72 -18.95 7.68
N PRO A 72 9.08 -18.44 6.61
CA PRO A 72 9.68 -18.37 5.29
C PRO A 72 11.02 -17.63 5.35
N CYS A 73 12.05 -18.24 4.78
CA CYS A 73 13.40 -17.67 4.67
C CYS A 73 13.45 -16.45 3.73
N PHE A 74 12.42 -16.28 2.89
CA PHE A 74 12.28 -15.17 1.96
C PHE A 74 10.87 -14.59 2.01
N ASN A 75 10.75 -13.29 1.74
CA ASN A 75 9.46 -12.61 1.61
C ASN A 75 8.82 -13.01 0.28
N ALA A 76 8.28 -14.22 0.18
CA ALA A 76 7.50 -14.66 -0.96
C ALA A 76 6.04 -14.19 -0.87
N SER A 77 5.33 -14.20 -2.00
CA SER A 77 3.89 -13.95 -2.02
C SER A 77 3.17 -15.04 -1.23
N ALA A 78 2.22 -14.63 -0.37
CA ALA A 78 1.46 -15.56 0.48
C ALA A 78 0.58 -16.56 -0.32
N LEU A 79 0.40 -16.35 -1.63
CA LEU A 79 -0.44 -17.16 -2.50
C LEU A 79 0.35 -18.04 -3.49
N GLN A 80 1.64 -18.26 -3.29
CA GLN A 80 2.33 -19.32 -4.03
C GLN A 80 1.89 -20.68 -3.48
N ILE A 81 0.85 -21.24 -4.10
CA ILE A 81 0.40 -22.62 -3.93
C ILE A 81 0.90 -23.34 -5.19
N GLU A 82 1.87 -24.24 -5.02
CA GLU A 82 2.14 -25.31 -6.01
C GLU A 82 0.99 -26.33 -6.00
#